data_AF-A0A8C0N3T7-F1
#
_entry.id   AF-A0A8C0N3T7-F1
#
_cell.length_a   1.000
_cell.length_b   1.000
_cell.length_c   1.000
_cell.angle_alpha   90.00
_cell.angle_beta   90.00
_cell.angle_gamma   90.00
#
_symmetry.space_group_name_H-M   'P 1'
#
loop_
_entity.id
_entity.type
_entity.pdbx_description
1 polymer ?
#
loop_
_entity_poly.entity_id
_entity_poly.type
_entity_poly.pdbx_seq_one_letter_code
_entity_poly.pdbx_strand_id
1 'polypeptide(L)'
;MHIPESLQDLADSEAVQFLKRPKTITRIFAGVFSLIVFSSLLTDGYQNKTESSKLHCVLNGNNVACSFTVGAGLLAFFSCLTFLALDAHESRIGSTRFKTAFQLLDFILAVLWIGIWFVGFCFLANQWQHSPPKGFLLGSSSAKAAITFAFFSIFTWIFQAYLALQDLRNDTPVPYKRSLDEGGVVLTTLSPPSATSPVNTPTTGPNNLSYAGSASSPYLTTPKAPRLAMMPDN
;
A
#
# COMPACT_ATOMS: atom_id res chain seq x y z
N MET A 1 -11.93 35.30 -18.06
CA MET A 1 -11.95 35.23 -16.58
C MET A 1 -10.51 35.06 -16.14
N HIS A 2 -9.93 36.11 -15.57
CA HIS A 2 -8.58 36.08 -15.02
C HIS A 2 -8.72 35.48 -13.61
N ILE A 3 -8.25 34.25 -13.43
CA ILE A 3 -8.23 33.59 -12.13
C ILE A 3 -7.12 34.28 -11.33
N PRO A 4 -7.39 34.78 -10.11
CA PRO A 4 -6.40 35.50 -9.33
C PRO A 4 -5.22 34.57 -8.98
N GLU A 5 -4.00 35.10 -9.07
CA GLU A 5 -2.77 34.32 -8.85
C GLU A 5 -2.72 33.61 -7.50
N SER A 6 -3.42 34.12 -6.46
CA SER A 6 -3.54 33.45 -5.17
C SER A 6 -4.35 32.14 -5.21
N LEU A 7 -5.35 32.03 -6.09
CA LEU A 7 -6.04 30.76 -6.35
C LEU A 7 -5.22 29.83 -7.23
N GLN A 8 -4.39 30.39 -8.11
CA GLN A 8 -3.44 29.63 -8.91
C GLN A 8 -2.35 29.02 -8.02
N ASP A 9 -1.82 29.75 -7.05
CA ASP A 9 -0.79 29.31 -6.09
C ASP A 9 -1.35 28.31 -5.06
N LEU A 10 -2.63 28.46 -4.70
CA LEU A 10 -3.37 27.45 -3.92
C LEU A 10 -3.68 26.19 -4.76
N ALA A 11 -3.85 26.34 -6.08
CA ALA A 11 -4.11 25.26 -7.03
C ALA A 11 -2.83 24.58 -7.55
N ASP A 12 -1.68 25.23 -7.47
CA ASP A 12 -0.34 24.67 -7.71
C ASP A 12 0.32 24.17 -6.41
N SER A 13 -0.30 24.46 -5.26
CA SER A 13 0.12 23.99 -3.95
C SER A 13 0.29 22.47 -3.93
N GLU A 14 1.28 21.98 -3.17
CA GLU A 14 1.53 20.55 -2.94
C GLU A 14 0.25 19.76 -2.64
N ALA A 15 -0.77 20.40 -2.06
CA ALA A 15 -2.10 19.86 -1.83
C ALA A 15 -2.86 19.41 -3.10
N VAL A 16 -2.76 20.13 -4.22
CA VAL A 16 -3.43 19.74 -5.48
C VAL A 16 -2.66 18.65 -6.20
N GLN A 17 -1.32 18.68 -6.16
CA GLN A 17 -0.51 17.57 -6.66
C GLN A 17 -0.73 16.29 -5.83
N PHE A 18 -0.94 16.44 -4.52
CA PHE A 18 -1.34 15.37 -3.63
C PHE A 18 -2.74 14.83 -3.95
N LEU A 19 -3.73 15.71 -4.16
CA LEU A 19 -5.09 15.33 -4.56
C LEU A 19 -5.17 14.71 -5.96
N LYS A 20 -4.21 14.98 -6.85
CA LYS A 20 -4.12 14.33 -8.16
C LYS A 20 -3.62 12.88 -8.10
N ARG A 21 -3.05 12.44 -6.98
CA ARG A 21 -2.57 11.05 -6.89
C ARG A 21 -3.77 10.10 -6.94
N PRO A 22 -3.79 9.12 -7.87
CA PRO A 22 -4.93 8.22 -8.02
C PRO A 22 -5.25 7.43 -6.74
N LYS A 23 -4.20 7.14 -5.95
CA LYS A 23 -4.29 6.50 -4.63
C LYS A 23 -5.07 7.35 -3.62
N THR A 24 -4.77 8.65 -3.53
CA THR A 24 -5.44 9.59 -2.63
C THR A 24 -6.91 9.75 -3.00
N ILE A 25 -7.20 9.90 -4.30
CA ILE A 25 -8.58 9.99 -4.80
C ILE A 25 -9.39 8.75 -4.40
N THR A 26 -8.82 7.57 -4.62
CA THR A 26 -9.47 6.29 -4.28
C THR A 26 -9.74 6.18 -2.78
N ARG A 27 -8.82 6.62 -1.92
CA ARG A 27 -8.99 6.67 -0.47
C ARG A 27 -10.11 7.62 -0.03
N ILE A 28 -10.22 8.78 -0.68
CA ILE A 28 -11.32 9.72 -0.41
C ILE A 28 -12.65 9.06 -0.74
N PHE A 29 -12.78 8.41 -1.90
CA PHE A 29 -14.00 7.67 -2.24
C PHE A 29 -14.30 6.53 -1.26
N ALA A 30 -13.29 5.74 -0.86
CA ALA A 30 -13.46 4.68 0.13
C ALA A 30 -13.94 5.22 1.49
N GLY A 31 -13.37 6.35 1.92
CA GLY A 31 -13.78 7.06 3.13
C GLY A 31 -15.21 7.59 3.05
N VAL A 32 -15.58 8.23 1.93
CA VAL A 32 -16.94 8.76 1.70
C VAL A 32 -17.98 7.63 1.67
N PHE A 33 -17.70 6.51 0.98
CA PHE A 33 -18.62 5.37 0.97
C PHE A 33 -18.78 4.77 2.36
N SER A 34 -17.69 4.61 3.11
CA SER A 34 -17.73 4.15 4.51
C SER A 34 -18.54 5.10 5.40
N LEU A 35 -18.36 6.41 5.22
CA LEU A 35 -19.09 7.46 5.93
C LEU A 35 -20.60 7.40 5.66
N ILE A 36 -21.00 7.24 4.40
CA ILE A 36 -22.41 7.11 4.01
C ILE A 36 -23.02 5.86 4.64
N VAL A 37 -22.33 4.71 4.59
CA VAL A 37 -22.82 3.46 5.16
C VAL A 37 -23.00 3.56 6.67
N PHE A 38 -21.99 4.03 7.41
CA PHE A 38 -22.13 4.09 8.87
C PHE A 38 -23.14 5.15 9.28
N SER A 39 -23.15 6.32 8.63
CA SER A 39 -24.06 7.42 9.00
C SER A 39 -25.51 7.05 8.74
N SER A 40 -25.81 6.44 7.60
CA SER A 40 -27.17 6.02 7.25
C SER A 40 -27.75 5.01 8.25
N LEU A 41 -26.94 4.07 8.74
CA LEU A 41 -27.38 3.10 9.75
C LEU A 41 -27.34 3.64 11.19
N LEU A 42 -26.46 4.60 11.51
CA LEU A 42 -26.48 5.26 12.81
C LEU A 42 -27.72 6.13 12.98
N THR A 43 -28.12 6.87 11.94
CA THR A 43 -29.25 7.82 12.01
C THR A 43 -30.59 7.10 11.92
N ASP A 44 -30.79 6.26 10.90
CA ASP A 44 -32.11 5.65 10.62
C ASP A 44 -32.10 4.12 10.70
N GLY A 45 -30.97 3.51 11.08
CA GLY A 45 -30.84 2.05 11.11
C GLY A 45 -31.60 1.42 12.27
N TYR A 46 -31.95 2.15 13.32
CA TYR A 46 -32.72 1.66 14.45
C TYR A 46 -34.08 2.38 14.55
N GLN A 47 -35.16 1.62 14.52
CA GLN A 47 -36.51 2.15 14.60
C GLN A 47 -37.30 1.47 15.72
N ASN A 48 -38.21 2.24 16.31
CA ASN A 48 -39.10 1.76 17.34
C ASN A 48 -40.30 1.02 16.71
N LYS A 49 -40.75 -0.09 17.29
CA LYS A 49 -42.00 -0.73 16.85
C LYS A 49 -43.19 0.02 17.44
N THR A 50 -44.30 0.11 16.69
CA THR A 50 -45.54 0.76 17.14
C THR A 50 -46.09 0.18 18.46
N GLU A 51 -45.81 -1.09 18.72
CA GLU A 51 -46.30 -1.87 19.87
C GLU A 51 -45.32 -1.90 21.06
N SER A 52 -44.07 -1.44 20.91
CA SER A 52 -43.05 -1.57 21.96
C SER A 52 -41.95 -0.54 21.79
N SER A 53 -41.55 0.13 22.88
CA SER A 53 -40.50 1.18 22.93
C SER A 53 -39.05 0.70 22.70
N LYS A 54 -38.86 -0.52 22.18
CA LYS A 54 -37.54 -1.09 21.92
C LYS A 54 -37.08 -0.76 20.50
N LEU A 55 -35.88 -0.19 20.39
CA LEU A 55 -35.19 0.04 19.12
C LEU A 55 -34.80 -1.30 18.48
N HIS A 56 -35.26 -1.50 17.25
CA HIS A 56 -34.90 -2.65 16.43
C HIS A 56 -34.17 -2.19 15.17
N CYS A 57 -33.10 -2.92 14.82
CA CYS A 57 -32.40 -2.72 13.56
C CYS A 57 -33.34 -2.93 12.35
N VAL A 58 -33.25 -2.05 11.36
CA VAL A 58 -34.02 -2.08 10.11
C VAL A 58 -33.79 -3.35 9.27
N LEU A 59 -32.65 -4.02 9.50
CA LEU A 59 -32.25 -5.27 8.86
C LEU A 59 -32.77 -6.46 9.67
N ASN A 60 -34.02 -6.87 9.41
CA ASN A 60 -34.71 -8.01 10.03
C ASN A 60 -34.71 -7.99 11.57
N GLY A 61 -34.68 -6.80 12.20
CA GLY A 61 -34.61 -6.68 13.66
C GLY A 61 -33.31 -7.18 14.29
N ASN A 62 -32.29 -7.52 13.48
CA ASN A 62 -31.06 -8.12 13.96
C ASN A 62 -30.03 -7.04 14.32
N ASN A 63 -29.84 -6.83 15.63
CA ASN A 63 -28.90 -5.83 16.13
C ASN A 63 -27.45 -6.10 15.69
N VAL A 64 -27.07 -7.36 15.46
CA VAL A 64 -25.73 -7.74 15.00
C VAL A 64 -25.46 -7.20 13.60
N ALA A 65 -26.46 -7.16 12.72
CA ALA A 65 -26.31 -6.64 11.36
C ALA A 65 -26.00 -5.14 11.33
N CYS A 66 -26.80 -4.35 12.06
CA CYS A 66 -26.55 -2.92 12.17
C CYS A 66 -25.24 -2.61 12.90
N SER A 67 -24.98 -3.25 14.06
CA SER A 67 -23.79 -2.94 14.85
C SER A 67 -22.48 -3.34 14.16
N PHE A 68 -22.46 -4.50 13.48
CA PHE A 68 -21.33 -4.93 12.66
C PHE A 68 -21.03 -3.90 11.57
N THR A 69 -22.05 -3.48 10.83
CA THR A 69 -21.87 -2.57 9.69
C THR A 69 -21.46 -1.17 10.13
N VAL A 70 -22.08 -0.65 11.18
CA VAL A 70 -21.71 0.64 11.78
C VAL A 70 -20.26 0.61 12.26
N GLY A 71 -19.87 -0.44 12.99
CA GLY A 71 -18.50 -0.61 13.47
C GLY A 71 -17.49 -0.73 12.32
N ALA A 72 -17.78 -1.57 11.33
CA ALA A 72 -16.94 -1.74 10.15
C ALA A 72 -16.80 -0.43 9.36
N GLY A 73 -17.89 0.29 9.11
CA GLY A 73 -17.87 1.56 8.39
C GLY A 73 -17.09 2.65 9.13
N LEU A 74 -17.22 2.74 10.45
CA LEU A 74 -16.46 3.68 11.27
C LEU A 74 -14.96 3.37 11.26
N LEU A 75 -14.59 2.09 11.44
CA LEU A 75 -13.19 1.65 11.40
C LEU A 75 -12.57 1.85 10.00
N ALA A 76 -13.33 1.61 8.93
CA ALA A 76 -12.88 1.87 7.56
C ALA A 76 -12.65 3.36 7.31
N PHE A 77 -13.56 4.22 7.81
CA PHE A 77 -13.42 5.67 7.70
C PHE A 77 -12.15 6.18 8.42
N PHE A 78 -11.92 5.75 9.67
CA PHE A 78 -10.70 6.11 10.39
C PHE A 78 -9.44 5.55 9.72
N SER A 79 -9.50 4.32 9.20
CA SER A 79 -8.42 3.75 8.40
C SER A 79 -8.07 4.68 7.23
N CYS A 80 -9.07 5.12 6.46
CA CYS A 80 -8.85 6.05 5.35
C CYS A 80 -8.24 7.37 5.82
N LEU A 81 -8.69 7.95 6.93
CA LEU A 81 -8.14 9.19 7.48
C LEU A 81 -6.67 9.04 7.92
N THR A 82 -6.34 7.99 8.66
CA THR A 82 -4.97 7.73 9.10
C THR A 82 -4.03 7.58 7.90
N PHE A 83 -4.46 6.82 6.90
CA PHE A 83 -3.68 6.58 5.70
C PHE A 83 -3.53 7.83 4.82
N LEU A 84 -4.58 8.65 4.73
CA LEU A 84 -4.51 9.95 4.04
C LEU A 84 -3.55 10.91 4.76
N ALA A 85 -3.54 10.92 6.09
CA ALA A 85 -2.56 11.67 6.87
C ALA A 85 -1.14 11.15 6.69
N LEU A 86 -0.95 9.82 6.67
CA LEU A 86 0.35 9.20 6.40
C LEU A 86 0.89 9.60 5.02
N ASP A 87 0.06 9.58 3.97
CA ASP A 87 0.48 10.02 2.64
C ASP A 87 0.90 11.51 2.64
N ALA A 88 0.25 12.35 3.45
CA ALA A 88 0.59 13.78 3.57
C ALA A 88 1.93 13.99 4.29
N HIS A 89 2.29 13.11 5.22
CA HIS A 89 3.58 13.14 5.93
C HIS A 89 4.72 12.50 5.13
N GLU A 90 4.42 11.55 4.23
CA GLU A 90 5.42 10.81 3.48
C GLU A 90 6.27 11.70 2.57
N SER A 91 5.73 12.84 2.11
CA SER A 91 6.47 13.89 1.39
C SER A 91 7.71 14.39 2.15
N ARG A 92 7.73 14.28 3.49
CA ARG A 92 8.86 14.70 4.34
C ARG A 92 9.83 13.57 4.70
N ILE A 93 9.49 12.30 4.44
CA ILE A 93 10.25 11.15 4.94
C ILE A 93 11.14 10.58 3.82
N GLY A 94 12.45 10.81 3.91
CA GLY A 94 13.43 10.33 2.92
C GLY A 94 13.84 8.86 3.01
N SER A 95 13.20 8.04 3.86
CA SER A 95 13.64 6.65 4.13
C SER A 95 12.79 5.61 3.39
N THR A 96 13.42 4.88 2.48
CA THR A 96 12.80 3.86 1.61
C THR A 96 12.24 2.65 2.37
N ARG A 97 12.82 2.33 3.54
CA ARG A 97 12.37 1.19 4.37
C ARG A 97 10.99 1.43 4.98
N PHE A 98 10.75 2.62 5.50
CA PHE A 98 9.47 2.98 6.10
C PHE A 98 8.37 3.08 5.04
N LYS A 99 8.68 3.69 3.88
CA LYS A 99 7.79 3.73 2.72
C LYS A 99 7.27 2.34 2.32
N THR A 100 8.18 1.38 2.12
CA THR A 100 7.81 0.02 1.73
C THR A 100 6.93 -0.66 2.80
N ALA A 101 7.24 -0.45 4.09
CA ALA A 101 6.44 -0.99 5.19
C ALA A 101 5.01 -0.43 5.21
N PHE A 102 4.85 0.89 5.02
CA PHE A 102 3.52 1.52 4.95
C PHE A 102 2.73 1.08 3.73
N GLN A 103 3.39 0.92 2.58
CA GLN A 103 2.75 0.41 1.36
C GLN A 103 2.28 -1.04 1.54
N LEU A 104 3.06 -1.88 2.20
CA LEU A 104 2.67 -3.26 2.50
C LEU A 104 1.47 -3.28 3.46
N LEU A 105 1.51 -2.45 4.50
CA LEU A 105 0.41 -2.33 5.46
C LEU A 105 -0.88 -1.87 4.78
N ASP A 106 -0.79 -0.86 3.90
CA ASP A 106 -1.92 -0.37 3.10
C ASP A 106 -2.51 -1.47 2.21
N PHE A 107 -1.67 -2.24 1.52
CA PHE A 107 -2.11 -3.36 0.70
C PHE A 107 -2.86 -4.42 1.52
N ILE A 108 -2.29 -4.85 2.65
CA ILE A 108 -2.91 -5.84 3.54
C ILE A 108 -4.26 -5.33 4.06
N LEU A 109 -4.30 -4.06 4.49
CA LEU A 109 -5.51 -3.46 5.00
C LEU A 109 -6.58 -3.34 3.92
N ALA A 110 -6.20 -3.00 2.68
CA ALA A 110 -7.11 -2.96 1.56
C ALA A 110 -7.73 -4.34 1.29
N VAL A 111 -6.93 -5.41 1.26
CA VAL A 111 -7.42 -6.79 1.08
C VAL A 111 -8.38 -7.19 2.20
N LEU A 112 -8.05 -6.85 3.45
CA LEU A 112 -8.92 -7.10 4.60
C LEU A 112 -10.28 -6.38 4.46
N TRP A 113 -10.27 -5.12 4.04
CA TRP A 113 -11.50 -4.36 3.83
C TRP A 113 -12.35 -4.90 2.68
N ILE A 114 -11.75 -5.40 1.59
CA ILE A 114 -12.50 -6.08 0.52
C ILE A 114 -13.31 -7.24 1.11
N GLY A 115 -12.69 -8.08 1.93
CA GLY A 115 -13.34 -9.21 2.59
C GLY A 115 -14.47 -8.77 3.52
N ILE A 116 -14.23 -7.76 4.36
CA ILE A 116 -15.24 -7.22 5.29
C ILE A 116 -16.43 -6.63 4.53
N TRP A 117 -16.19 -5.83 3.48
CA TRP A 117 -17.26 -5.23 2.69
C TRP A 117 -18.04 -6.27 1.89
N PHE A 118 -17.38 -7.31 1.37
CA PHE A 118 -18.03 -8.41 0.70
C PHE A 118 -18.95 -9.20 1.64
N VAL A 119 -18.43 -9.62 2.80
CA VAL A 119 -19.23 -10.33 3.81
C VAL A 119 -20.36 -9.44 4.34
N GLY A 120 -20.06 -8.16 4.60
CA GLY A 120 -21.05 -7.18 5.03
C GLY A 120 -22.16 -6.99 4.01
N PHE A 121 -21.84 -6.85 2.73
CA PHE A 121 -22.84 -6.75 1.66
C PHE A 121 -23.74 -8.00 1.61
N CYS A 122 -23.15 -9.19 1.56
CA CYS A 122 -23.89 -10.44 1.53
C CYS A 122 -24.80 -10.60 2.76
N PHE A 123 -24.28 -10.29 3.94
CA PHE A 123 -25.03 -10.35 5.18
C PHE A 123 -26.20 -9.35 5.19
N LEU A 124 -25.96 -8.11 4.76
CA LEU A 124 -26.98 -7.06 4.74
C LEU A 124 -28.06 -7.35 3.71
N ALA A 125 -27.69 -7.82 2.52
CA ALA A 125 -28.64 -8.23 1.50
C ALA A 125 -29.54 -9.37 1.98
N ASN A 126 -28.95 -10.39 2.64
CA ASN A 126 -29.71 -11.50 3.21
C ASN A 126 -30.70 -11.01 4.29
N GLN A 127 -30.25 -10.15 5.20
CA GLN A 127 -31.12 -9.60 6.24
C GLN A 127 -32.20 -8.70 5.65
N TRP A 128 -31.87 -7.90 4.64
CA TRP A 128 -32.82 -7.04 3.95
C TRP A 128 -33.91 -7.82 3.22
N GLN A 129 -33.56 -8.94 2.58
CA GLN A 129 -34.52 -9.80 1.90
C GLN A 129 -35.56 -10.41 2.85
N HIS A 130 -35.17 -10.68 4.10
CA HIS A 130 -36.06 -11.22 5.13
C HIS A 130 -36.78 -10.12 5.93
N SER A 131 -36.51 -8.84 5.68
CA SER A 131 -37.17 -7.74 6.39
C SER A 131 -38.65 -7.61 5.98
N PRO A 132 -39.58 -7.46 6.94
CA PRO A 132 -41.00 -7.28 6.64
C PRO A 132 -41.28 -5.93 5.96
N PRO A 133 -42.05 -5.90 4.85
CA PRO A 133 -42.22 -4.70 4.01
C PRO A 133 -43.00 -3.54 4.65
N LYS A 134 -43.73 -3.79 5.74
CA LYS A 134 -44.64 -2.80 6.35
C LYS A 134 -44.15 -2.18 7.67
N GLY A 135 -43.02 -2.65 8.22
CA GLY A 135 -42.58 -2.28 9.57
C GLY A 135 -41.63 -1.09 9.69
N PHE A 136 -40.99 -0.66 8.59
CA PHE A 136 -39.79 0.19 8.66
C PHE A 136 -39.70 1.25 7.54
N LEU A 137 -40.80 1.97 7.28
CA LEU A 137 -40.89 2.90 6.14
C LEU A 137 -39.83 4.03 6.18
N LEU A 138 -39.43 4.53 7.35
CA LEU A 138 -38.41 5.59 7.47
C LEU A 138 -37.00 5.06 7.16
N GLY A 139 -36.61 3.92 7.74
CA GLY A 139 -35.27 3.34 7.56
C GLY A 139 -35.04 2.57 6.26
N SER A 140 -36.08 2.31 5.45
CA SER A 140 -35.93 1.52 4.21
C SER A 140 -34.96 2.18 3.22
N SER A 141 -35.01 3.50 3.07
CA SER A 141 -34.13 4.22 2.15
C SER A 141 -32.68 4.17 2.63
N SER A 142 -32.46 4.37 3.93
CA SER A 142 -31.14 4.34 4.57
C SER A 142 -30.52 2.94 4.53
N ALA A 143 -31.33 1.88 4.74
CA ALA A 143 -30.87 0.50 4.59
C ALA A 143 -30.45 0.18 3.14
N LYS A 144 -31.25 0.58 2.15
CA LYS A 144 -30.92 0.41 0.73
C LYS A 144 -29.66 1.17 0.34
N ALA A 145 -29.50 2.40 0.85
CA ALA A 145 -28.29 3.18 0.66
C ALA A 145 -27.08 2.44 1.24
N ALA A 146 -27.14 2.00 2.51
CA ALA A 146 -26.07 1.25 3.15
C ALA A 146 -25.67 -0.01 2.36
N ILE A 147 -26.63 -0.79 1.87
CA ILE A 147 -26.37 -1.98 1.04
C ILE A 147 -25.68 -1.60 -0.27
N THR A 148 -26.17 -0.57 -0.95
CA THR A 148 -25.66 -0.13 -2.26
C THR A 148 -24.23 0.42 -2.14
N PHE A 149 -23.99 1.27 -1.14
CA PHE A 149 -22.66 1.83 -0.92
C PHE A 149 -21.66 0.79 -0.36
N ALA A 150 -22.12 -0.20 0.41
CA ALA A 150 -21.30 -1.34 0.79
C ALA A 150 -20.83 -2.14 -0.44
N PHE A 151 -21.72 -2.36 -1.42
CA PHE A 151 -21.36 -3.02 -2.69
C PHE A 151 -20.33 -2.22 -3.48
N PHE A 152 -20.52 -0.90 -3.64
CA PHE A 152 -19.55 -0.06 -4.34
C PHE A 152 -18.20 0.01 -3.63
N SER A 153 -18.20 0.01 -2.30
CA SER A 153 -16.99 -0.01 -1.48
C SER A 153 -16.08 -1.19 -1.84
N ILE A 154 -16.64 -2.38 -2.15
CA ILE A 154 -15.86 -3.56 -2.57
C ILE A 154 -14.96 -3.22 -3.76
N PHE A 155 -15.50 -2.61 -4.81
CA PHE A 155 -14.73 -2.25 -6.01
C PHE A 155 -13.70 -1.17 -5.72
N THR A 156 -14.04 -0.19 -4.87
CA THR A 156 -13.10 0.85 -4.47
C THR A 156 -11.90 0.27 -3.74
N TRP A 157 -12.11 -0.65 -2.80
CA TRP A 157 -11.01 -1.31 -2.09
C TRP A 157 -10.22 -2.27 -2.98
N ILE A 158 -10.85 -2.95 -3.94
CA ILE A 158 -10.14 -3.73 -4.98
C ILE A 158 -9.20 -2.82 -5.77
N PHE A 159 -9.70 -1.67 -6.23
CA PHE A 159 -8.89 -0.72 -6.97
C PHE A 159 -7.76 -0.16 -6.12
N GLN A 160 -8.00 0.14 -4.84
CA GLN A 160 -6.96 0.58 -3.92
C GLN A 160 -5.88 -0.49 -3.70
N ALA A 161 -6.27 -1.76 -3.49
CA ALA A 161 -5.33 -2.87 -3.36
C ALA A 161 -4.49 -3.05 -4.62
N TYR A 162 -5.11 -2.89 -5.80
CA TYR A 162 -4.41 -2.93 -7.08
C TYR A 162 -3.34 -1.83 -7.20
N LEU A 163 -3.70 -0.58 -6.87
CA LEU A 163 -2.74 0.54 -6.86
C LEU A 163 -1.60 0.31 -5.86
N ALA A 164 -1.92 -0.14 -4.65
CA ALA A 164 -0.91 -0.45 -3.63
C ALA A 164 0.05 -1.58 -4.08
N LEU A 165 -0.47 -2.58 -4.80
CA LEU A 165 0.34 -3.65 -5.37
C LEU A 165 1.27 -3.14 -6.50
N GLN A 166 0.79 -2.22 -7.33
CA GLN A 166 1.62 -1.58 -8.35
C GLN A 166 2.75 -0.77 -7.70
N ASP A 167 2.45 0.02 -6.66
CA ASP A 167 3.44 0.78 -5.91
C ASP A 167 4.51 -0.15 -5.32
N LEU A 168 4.10 -1.24 -4.65
CA LEU A 168 5.01 -2.23 -4.09
C LEU A 168 5.92 -2.86 -5.15
N ARG A 169 5.37 -3.19 -6.33
CA ARG A 169 6.13 -3.76 -7.45
C ARG A 169 7.14 -2.76 -8.02
N ASN A 170 6.81 -1.47 -8.04
CA ASN A 170 7.67 -0.43 -8.56
C ASN A 170 8.78 -0.05 -7.57
N ASP A 171 8.53 -0.10 -6.26
CA ASP A 171 9.50 0.24 -5.21
C ASP A 171 10.43 -0.93 -4.80
N THR A 172 10.03 -2.19 -4.98
CA THR A 172 10.97 -3.32 -4.81
C THR A 172 11.86 -3.45 -6.06
N PRO A 173 13.19 -3.23 -5.96
CA PRO A 173 14.08 -3.65 -7.03
C PRO A 173 14.10 -5.17 -7.02
N VAL A 174 13.28 -5.79 -7.88
CA VAL A 174 13.30 -7.23 -8.15
C VAL A 174 14.78 -7.63 -8.35
N PRO A 175 15.35 -8.55 -7.55
CA PRO A 175 16.77 -8.94 -7.66
C PRO A 175 17.18 -9.36 -9.07
N TYR A 176 16.22 -9.85 -9.87
CA TYR A 176 16.43 -10.17 -11.28
C TYR A 176 16.80 -8.95 -12.15
N LYS A 177 16.26 -7.76 -11.86
CA LYS A 177 16.54 -6.55 -12.65
C LYS A 177 17.95 -6.02 -12.42
N ARG A 178 18.51 -6.19 -11.21
CA ARG A 178 19.93 -5.92 -10.95
C ARG A 178 20.83 -6.92 -11.66
N SER A 179 20.49 -8.21 -11.67
CA SER A 179 21.32 -9.22 -12.32
C SER A 179 21.39 -9.07 -13.85
N LEU A 180 20.35 -8.52 -14.50
CA LEU A 180 20.37 -8.25 -15.94
C LEU A 180 21.16 -7.00 -16.31
N ASP A 181 21.12 -5.96 -15.47
CA ASP A 181 21.88 -4.73 -15.71
C ASP A 181 23.37 -4.93 -15.37
N GLU A 182 23.66 -5.64 -14.27
CA GLU A 182 25.01 -6.04 -13.86
C GLU A 182 25.58 -7.12 -14.81
N GLY A 183 24.75 -8.05 -15.27
CA GLY A 183 25.10 -9.03 -16.31
C GLY A 183 25.29 -8.40 -17.69
N GLY A 184 24.53 -7.37 -18.05
CA GLY A 184 24.68 -6.61 -19.30
C GLY A 184 25.95 -5.76 -19.32
N VAL A 185 26.31 -5.15 -18.18
CA VAL A 185 27.58 -4.42 -18.03
C VAL A 185 28.79 -5.36 -18.04
N VAL A 186 28.66 -6.56 -17.47
CA VAL A 186 29.72 -7.61 -17.51
C VAL A 186 29.84 -8.25 -18.90
N LEU A 187 28.74 -8.46 -19.63
CA LEU A 187 28.79 -9.02 -21.00
C LEU A 187 29.30 -8.01 -22.04
N THR A 188 29.12 -6.71 -21.80
CA THR A 188 29.62 -5.65 -22.70
C THR A 188 31.10 -5.32 -22.46
N THR A 189 31.68 -5.74 -21.33
CA THR A 189 33.11 -5.56 -21.02
C THR A 189 33.98 -6.77 -21.36
N LEU A 190 33.39 -7.92 -21.69
CA LEU A 190 34.10 -9.11 -22.15
C LEU A 190 33.89 -9.31 -23.66
N SER A 191 34.56 -8.47 -24.46
CA SER A 191 34.86 -8.86 -25.84
C SER A 191 35.86 -10.03 -25.84
N PRO A 192 35.64 -11.07 -26.67
CA PRO A 192 36.40 -12.32 -26.59
C PRO A 192 37.78 -12.20 -27.25
N PRO A 193 38.84 -12.83 -26.70
CA PRO A 193 40.05 -13.12 -27.46
C PRO A 193 39.95 -14.52 -28.07
N SER A 194 39.95 -14.64 -29.40
CA SER A 194 40.16 -15.89 -30.14
C SER A 194 40.41 -15.53 -31.61
N ALA A 195 41.34 -16.11 -32.37
CA ALA A 195 42.42 -17.04 -32.13
C ALA A 195 43.26 -17.08 -33.43
N THR A 196 44.58 -17.17 -33.33
CA THR A 196 45.44 -17.86 -34.32
C THR A 196 46.81 -18.12 -33.69
N SER A 197 47.11 -19.38 -33.38
CA SER A 197 48.48 -19.87 -33.19
C SER A 197 49.20 -19.96 -34.55
N PRO A 198 50.54 -20.06 -34.61
CA PRO A 198 51.18 -21.37 -34.41
C PRO A 198 52.50 -21.38 -33.60
N VAL A 199 52.67 -22.47 -32.84
CA VAL A 199 53.84 -23.35 -32.72
C VAL A 199 55.25 -22.73 -32.59
N ASN A 200 55.93 -22.98 -31.45
CA ASN A 200 57.27 -23.61 -31.42
C ASN A 200 57.78 -23.96 -29.99
N THR A 201 58.11 -25.25 -29.84
CA THR A 201 59.14 -25.90 -29.01
C THR A 201 59.19 -25.76 -27.46
N PRO A 202 59.30 -26.89 -26.73
CA PRO A 202 59.47 -26.90 -25.27
C PRO A 202 60.94 -26.96 -24.86
N THR A 203 61.30 -26.23 -23.79
CA THR A 203 62.57 -26.44 -23.07
C THR A 203 62.28 -26.84 -21.64
N THR A 204 62.70 -28.06 -21.33
CA THR A 204 62.76 -28.77 -20.05
C THR A 204 63.52 -28.01 -18.96
N GLY A 205 63.00 -28.05 -17.73
CA GLY A 205 63.73 -27.71 -16.50
C GLY A 205 62.91 -28.05 -15.24
N PRO A 206 63.34 -29.02 -14.40
CA PRO A 206 62.60 -29.47 -13.22
C PRO A 206 63.08 -28.78 -11.92
N ASN A 207 62.43 -29.14 -10.80
CA ASN A 207 62.75 -28.87 -9.37
C ASN A 207 61.85 -27.77 -8.75
N ASN A 208 61.18 -27.89 -7.60
CA ASN A 208 61.13 -28.81 -6.45
C ASN A 208 59.74 -28.62 -5.79
N LEU A 209 58.99 -29.68 -5.47
CA LEU A 209 58.89 -30.34 -4.14
C LEU A 209 58.57 -29.41 -2.94
N SER A 210 57.33 -29.59 -2.45
CA SER A 210 56.93 -29.71 -1.04
C SER A 210 57.02 -28.46 -0.12
N TYR A 211 55.90 -28.04 0.47
CA TYR A 211 55.41 -28.56 1.76
C TYR A 211 54.10 -27.88 2.18
N ALA A 212 53.35 -28.59 3.03
CA ALA A 212 52.11 -28.22 3.72
C ALA A 212 52.20 -26.87 4.46
N GLY A 213 51.13 -26.17 4.85
CA GLY A 213 49.75 -26.52 5.11
C GLY A 213 49.18 -25.55 6.16
N SER A 214 47.93 -25.75 6.53
CA SER A 214 47.20 -25.22 7.69
C SER A 214 46.71 -23.75 7.68
N ALA A 215 45.39 -23.70 7.90
CA ALA A 215 44.53 -22.57 8.16
C ALA A 215 44.90 -21.77 9.42
N SER A 216 44.58 -20.48 9.41
CA SER A 216 43.91 -19.80 10.53
C SER A 216 43.40 -18.41 10.11
N SER A 217 42.11 -18.17 10.40
CA SER A 217 41.46 -16.86 10.61
C SER A 217 41.39 -16.69 12.15
N PRO A 218 41.27 -15.51 12.80
CA PRO A 218 40.45 -14.36 12.40
C PRO A 218 40.96 -12.95 12.82
N TYR A 219 40.11 -11.94 12.55
CA TYR A 219 40.13 -10.54 12.99
C TYR A 219 41.03 -9.56 12.22
N LEU A 220 40.39 -8.67 11.44
CA LEU A 220 40.96 -7.35 11.18
C LEU A 220 39.87 -6.27 11.29
N THR A 221 40.13 -5.37 12.23
CA THR A 221 39.47 -4.12 12.58
C THR A 221 39.57 -3.05 11.48
N THR A 222 38.52 -2.25 11.38
CA THR A 222 38.36 -0.88 10.82
C THR A 222 39.59 -0.16 10.21
N PRO A 223 39.50 0.41 8.98
CA PRO A 223 40.46 1.39 8.48
C PRO A 223 40.07 2.83 8.85
N LYS A 224 41.01 3.57 9.47
CA LYS A 224 40.98 5.02 9.67
C LYS A 224 41.44 5.75 8.39
N ALA A 225 40.79 6.87 8.09
CA ALA A 225 41.08 7.76 6.96
C ALA A 225 42.49 8.38 7.00
N PRO A 226 43.11 8.70 5.84
CA PRO A 226 44.41 9.37 5.79
C PRO A 226 44.27 10.90 5.91
N ARG A 227 45.03 11.51 6.81
CA ARG A 227 45.26 12.96 6.87
C ARG A 227 46.46 13.33 5.99
N LEU A 228 46.26 14.28 5.08
CA LEU A 228 47.33 14.98 4.38
C LEU A 228 48.12 15.86 5.36
N ALA A 229 49.45 15.74 5.33
CA ALA A 229 50.37 16.71 5.90
C ALA A 229 51.02 17.49 4.75
N MET A 230 50.98 18.82 4.85
CA MET A 230 51.58 19.78 3.93
C MET A 230 53.03 20.04 4.37
N MET A 231 53.95 20.01 3.42
CA MET A 231 55.39 20.24 3.57
C MET A 231 55.70 21.75 3.54
N PRO A 232 56.75 22.26 4.23
CA PRO A 232 57.11 23.67 4.18
C PRO A 232 58.21 23.93 3.14
N ASP A 233 58.15 25.09 2.48
CA ASP A 233 59.26 25.67 1.70
C ASP A 233 59.73 26.97 2.38
N ASN A 234 61.05 27.18 2.28
CA ASN A 234 61.86 28.30 2.79
C ASN A 234 61.32 29.70 2.51
#